data_AF-A0A5C3Q738-F1
#
_entry.id   AF-A0A5C3Q738-F1
#
_cell.length_a   1.000
_cell.length_b   1.000
_cell.length_c   1.000
_cell.angle_alpha   90.00
_cell.angle_beta   90.00
_cell.angle_gamma   90.00
#
_symmetry.space_group_name_H-M   'P 1'
#
loop_
_entity.id
_entity.type
_entity.pdbx_description
1 polymer ?
#
loop_
_entity_poly.entity_id
_entity_poly.type
_entity_poly.pdbx_seq_one_letter_code
_entity_poly.pdbx_strand_id
1 'polypeptide(L)'
;MASNDRVRVRGVTIHRPVIYGNTAVVLTPKEREALPSPDHTHRWTVAVRSAASAPDSDIVGGADDLSYFIKRVTFKLHDTYTNPNRNVDKPPFEVSETGWGEFEITIRINFVAESGEKAVTFYHHLKLHPWTAAGSGEPEIPSIEAAAKAGPVHSWQYDEIVFSDPYQVFLNILTAHPPTPLPKHRRRPVPFHTANPASLEASKGGTPEFTQEMEKEEADRLEKALKTIVEDTHKWRNKLIEKENESNRLKKELEAALQS
;
A
#
# COMPACT_ATOMS: atom_id res chain seq x y z
N MET A 1 37.92 0.90 5.19
CA MET A 1 36.93 0.17 4.36
C MET A 1 37.71 -0.78 3.51
N ALA A 2 37.48 -2.09 3.62
CA ALA A 2 38.20 -3.08 2.85
C ALA A 2 37.75 -2.99 1.38
N SER A 3 38.62 -3.28 0.42
CA SER A 3 38.31 -3.21 -1.02
C SER A 3 37.13 -4.11 -1.43
N ASN A 4 36.77 -5.11 -0.62
CA ASN A 4 35.66 -6.03 -0.86
C ASN A 4 34.28 -5.49 -0.42
N ASP A 5 34.20 -4.39 0.33
CA ASP A 5 32.95 -3.91 0.92
C ASP A 5 31.95 -3.39 -0.14
N ARG A 6 32.45 -2.91 -1.29
CA ARG A 6 31.65 -2.38 -2.41
C ARG A 6 31.52 -3.35 -3.59
N VAL A 7 31.71 -4.64 -3.36
CA VAL A 7 31.46 -5.69 -4.37
C VAL A 7 30.00 -6.14 -4.26
N ARG A 8 29.27 -6.22 -5.38
CA ARG A 8 27.91 -6.77 -5.42
C ARG A 8 27.96 -8.29 -5.28
N VAL A 9 27.13 -8.83 -4.38
CA VAL A 9 27.05 -10.27 -4.12
C VAL A 9 26.03 -10.88 -5.08
N ARG A 10 26.52 -11.51 -6.16
CA ARG A 10 25.65 -12.03 -7.23
C ARG A 10 24.81 -13.23 -6.77
N GLY A 11 23.57 -13.29 -7.26
CA GLY A 11 22.64 -14.39 -7.00
C GLY A 11 22.00 -14.33 -5.61
N VAL A 12 22.15 -13.21 -4.89
CA VAL A 12 21.56 -13.02 -3.56
C VAL A 12 20.45 -11.99 -3.64
N THR A 13 19.29 -12.36 -3.12
CA THR A 13 18.14 -11.48 -2.95
C THR A 13 17.75 -11.46 -1.48
N ILE A 14 17.52 -10.26 -0.95
CA ILE A 14 17.07 -10.04 0.43
C ILE A 14 16.01 -8.95 0.44
N HIS A 15 14.95 -9.13 1.21
CA HIS A 15 13.82 -8.19 1.26
C HIS A 15 13.64 -7.55 2.63
N ARG A 16 12.93 -6.42 2.68
CA ARG A 16 12.49 -5.76 3.91
C ARG A 16 10.99 -5.50 3.88
N PRO A 17 10.22 -6.14 4.79
CA PRO A 17 8.79 -5.93 4.86
C PRO A 17 8.50 -4.56 5.49
N VAL A 18 7.76 -3.74 4.76
CA VAL A 18 7.35 -2.40 5.19
C VAL A 18 5.85 -2.27 5.05
N ILE A 19 5.30 -1.35 5.82
CA ILE A 19 3.95 -0.85 5.59
C ILE A 19 4.02 0.64 5.30
N TYR A 20 3.14 1.09 4.43
CA TYR A 20 2.91 2.50 4.23
C TYR A 20 1.40 2.76 4.21
N GLY A 21 1.01 3.97 4.58
CA GLY A 21 -0.39 4.30 4.66
C GLY A 21 -0.67 5.42 5.64
N ASN A 22 -1.93 5.54 6.05
CA ASN A 22 -2.35 6.55 7.01
C ASN A 22 -3.37 6.06 8.04
N THR A 23 -3.39 6.78 9.15
CA THR A 23 -4.54 6.81 10.07
C THR A 23 -5.17 8.20 10.03
N ALA A 24 -6.50 8.30 10.15
CA ALA A 24 -7.22 9.55 10.22
C ALA A 24 -8.29 9.53 11.32
N VAL A 25 -8.52 10.68 11.95
CA VAL A 25 -9.52 10.87 13.00
C VAL A 25 -10.25 12.19 12.76
N VAL A 26 -11.56 12.19 12.94
CA VAL A 26 -12.38 13.41 12.91
C VAL A 26 -11.98 14.32 14.06
N LEU A 27 -11.73 15.59 13.77
CA LEU A 27 -11.44 16.60 14.77
C LEU A 27 -12.69 16.95 15.58
N THR A 28 -12.53 17.08 16.89
CA THR A 28 -13.57 17.60 17.77
C THR A 28 -13.86 19.08 17.45
N PRO A 29 -15.06 19.60 17.77
CA PRO A 29 -15.37 21.02 17.57
C PRO A 29 -14.33 21.95 18.20
N LYS A 30 -13.86 21.62 19.42
CA LYS A 30 -12.83 22.37 20.14
C LYS A 30 -11.48 22.38 19.43
N GLU A 31 -11.06 21.24 18.87
CA GLU A 31 -9.81 21.18 18.10
C GLU A 31 -9.92 22.00 16.82
N ARG A 32 -11.06 21.95 16.12
CA ARG A 32 -11.30 22.75 14.91
C ARG A 32 -11.25 24.25 15.16
N GLU A 33 -11.86 24.71 16.25
CA GLU A 33 -11.84 26.13 16.65
C GLU A 33 -10.43 26.63 16.97
N ALA A 34 -9.54 25.75 17.42
CA ALA A 34 -8.15 26.08 17.73
C ALA A 34 -7.23 26.07 16.50
N LEU A 35 -7.68 25.53 15.36
CA LEU A 35 -6.86 25.48 14.15
C LEU A 35 -6.86 26.82 13.42
N PRO A 36 -5.73 27.20 12.79
CA PRO A 36 -5.70 28.33 11.85
C PRO A 36 -6.63 28.13 10.64
N SER A 37 -6.91 26.87 10.28
CA SER A 37 -7.75 26.46 9.15
C SER A 37 -9.06 25.83 9.67
N PRO A 38 -10.13 26.61 9.84
CA PRO A 38 -11.37 26.14 10.45
C PRO A 38 -12.20 25.20 9.56
N ASP A 39 -11.86 25.13 8.26
CA ASP A 39 -12.42 24.22 7.26
C ASP A 39 -11.87 22.79 7.38
N HIS A 40 -10.77 22.59 8.09
CA HIS A 40 -10.21 21.26 8.32
C HIS A 40 -11.14 20.43 9.22
N THR A 41 -11.41 19.19 8.79
CA THR A 41 -12.35 18.30 9.48
C THR A 41 -11.68 17.10 10.12
N HIS A 42 -10.50 16.70 9.62
CA HIS A 42 -9.76 15.53 10.08
C HIS A 42 -8.33 15.90 10.45
N ARG A 43 -7.78 15.16 11.43
CA ARG A 43 -6.34 15.01 11.64
C ARG A 43 -5.93 13.66 11.10
N TRP A 44 -4.86 13.63 10.33
CA TRP A 44 -4.36 12.39 9.73
C TRP A 44 -2.84 12.31 9.88
N THR A 45 -2.34 11.09 9.93
CA THR A 45 -0.91 10.79 9.97
C THR A 45 -0.59 9.77 8.90
N VAL A 46 0.25 10.15 7.94
CA VAL A 46 0.80 9.24 6.93
C VAL A 46 2.17 8.77 7.38
N ALA A 47 2.50 7.49 7.19
CA ALA A 47 3.77 6.93 7.66
C ALA A 47 4.31 5.82 6.77
N VAL A 48 5.61 5.56 6.92
CA VAL A 48 6.29 4.32 6.51
C VAL A 48 6.83 3.65 7.76
N ARG A 49 6.51 2.38 8.00
CA ARG A 49 6.89 1.64 9.21
C ARG A 49 7.31 0.21 8.87
N SER A 50 7.98 -0.47 9.80
CA SER A 50 8.18 -1.92 9.69
C SER A 50 6.82 -2.62 9.74
N ALA A 51 6.70 -3.77 9.04
CA ALA A 51 5.40 -4.41 8.91
C ALA A 51 4.86 -5.04 10.20
N ALA A 52 5.73 -5.66 11.01
CA ALA A 52 5.31 -6.22 12.29
C ALA A 52 4.92 -5.11 13.27
N SER A 53 3.80 -5.28 13.96
CA SER A 53 3.36 -4.40 15.03
C SER A 53 4.11 -4.71 16.33
N ALA A 54 4.51 -3.67 17.06
CA ALA A 54 5.11 -3.83 18.38
C ALA A 54 4.09 -4.44 19.37
N PRO A 55 4.53 -5.31 20.31
CA PRO A 55 3.65 -5.81 21.37
C PRO A 55 2.99 -4.66 22.14
N ASP A 56 1.70 -4.79 22.43
CA ASP A 56 0.90 -3.81 23.20
C ASP A 56 0.83 -2.39 22.61
N SER A 57 1.24 -2.21 21.36
CA SER A 57 1.16 -0.92 20.68
C SER A 57 -0.24 -0.65 20.12
N ASP A 58 -0.67 0.60 20.20
CA ASP A 58 -1.93 1.12 19.63
C ASP A 58 -1.77 1.62 18.19
N ILE A 59 -0.57 1.54 17.62
CA ILE A 59 -0.30 1.87 16.21
C ILE A 59 -0.09 0.61 15.36
N VAL A 60 -0.34 0.74 14.06
CA VAL A 60 -0.08 -0.32 13.07
C VAL A 60 1.41 -0.34 12.74
N GLY A 61 2.03 -1.53 12.77
CA GLY A 61 3.45 -1.74 12.45
C GLY A 61 4.42 -1.13 13.48
N GLY A 62 5.67 -0.95 13.06
CA GLY A 62 6.68 -0.22 13.84
C GLY A 62 7.39 -1.02 14.94
N ALA A 63 7.39 -2.36 14.87
CA ALA A 63 8.22 -3.20 15.76
C ALA A 63 9.73 -3.00 15.57
N ASP A 64 10.17 -2.68 14.35
CA ASP A 64 11.59 -2.57 13.97
C ASP A 64 11.95 -1.13 13.58
N ASP A 65 13.18 -0.73 13.88
CA ASP A 65 13.75 0.51 13.35
C ASP A 65 14.19 0.31 11.89
N LEU A 66 13.74 1.17 10.97
CA LEU A 66 14.12 1.10 9.55
C LEU A 66 15.34 1.98 9.20
N SER A 67 15.87 2.76 10.15
CA SER A 67 16.92 3.75 9.90
C SER A 67 18.25 3.15 9.42
N TYR A 68 18.49 1.85 9.66
CA TYR A 68 19.71 1.16 9.21
C TYR A 68 19.78 1.00 7.68
N PHE A 69 18.66 1.07 6.97
CA PHE A 69 18.64 1.00 5.51
C PHE A 69 17.91 2.16 4.83
N ILE A 70 17.03 2.86 5.54
CA ILE A 70 16.35 4.07 5.07
C ILE A 70 17.09 5.30 5.60
N LYS A 71 17.53 6.16 4.68
CA LYS A 71 18.16 7.44 5.00
C LYS A 71 17.15 8.58 5.16
N ARG A 72 16.11 8.59 4.32
CA ARG A 72 15.12 9.66 4.26
C ARG A 72 13.83 9.16 3.63
N VAL A 73 12.70 9.61 4.14
CA VAL A 73 11.41 9.48 3.48
C VAL A 73 10.89 10.88 3.14
N THR A 74 10.51 11.08 1.88
CA THR A 74 9.87 12.31 1.40
C THR A 74 8.40 12.04 1.13
N PHE A 75 7.53 12.76 1.82
CA PHE A 75 6.08 12.76 1.57
C PHE A 75 5.74 14.00 0.76
N LYS A 76 5.29 13.81 -0.48
CA LYS A 76 4.73 14.89 -1.31
C LYS A 76 3.23 14.96 -1.07
N LEU A 77 2.81 15.98 -0.34
CA LEU A 77 1.42 16.33 -0.09
C LEU A 77 0.82 17.09 -1.28
N HIS A 78 -0.49 17.36 -1.21
CA HIS A 78 -1.17 18.21 -2.19
C HIS A 78 -0.63 19.65 -2.15
N ASP A 79 -0.61 20.32 -3.30
CA ASP A 79 0.03 21.64 -3.47
C ASP A 79 -0.64 22.77 -2.65
N THR A 80 -1.82 22.52 -2.08
CA THR A 80 -2.51 23.45 -1.15
C THR A 80 -1.84 23.52 0.22
N TYR A 81 -1.03 22.52 0.60
CA TYR A 81 -0.29 22.55 1.86
C TYR A 81 0.95 23.43 1.73
N THR A 82 1.26 24.18 2.79
CA THR A 82 2.54 24.87 2.88
C THR A 82 3.67 23.86 2.94
N ASN A 83 4.71 24.08 2.12
CA ASN A 83 5.83 23.15 1.95
C ASN A 83 5.35 21.71 1.70
N PRO A 84 4.72 21.42 0.55
CA PRO A 84 4.07 20.14 0.30
C PRO A 84 5.07 18.98 0.27
N ASN A 85 6.36 19.24 0.02
CA ASN A 85 7.41 18.22 0.10
C ASN A 85 7.98 18.15 1.52
N ARG A 86 7.52 17.18 2.31
CA ARG A 86 7.95 16.94 3.69
C ARG A 86 9.07 15.90 3.71
N ASN A 87 10.28 16.30 4.12
CA ASN A 87 11.43 15.41 4.23
C ASN A 87 11.62 14.98 5.68
N VAL A 88 11.66 13.67 5.92
CA VAL A 88 11.87 13.05 7.23
C VAL A 88 13.13 12.21 7.19
N ASP A 89 14.17 12.68 7.88
CA ASP A 89 15.54 12.12 7.82
C ASP A 89 15.82 11.10 8.93
N LYS A 90 14.92 11.00 9.92
CA LYS A 90 15.06 10.12 11.09
C LYS A 90 13.69 9.53 11.45
N PRO A 91 13.65 8.30 11.99
CA PRO A 91 12.41 7.74 12.49
C PRO A 91 11.84 8.57 13.66
N PRO A 92 10.51 8.58 13.85
CA PRO A 92 9.51 7.89 13.03
C PRO A 92 9.33 8.55 11.65
N PHE A 93 9.27 7.74 10.60
CA PHE A 93 9.08 8.22 9.22
C PHE A 93 7.61 8.52 8.96
N GLU A 94 7.11 9.61 9.54
CA GLU A 94 5.70 9.98 9.46
C GLU A 94 5.49 11.50 9.41
N VAL A 95 4.33 11.90 8.89
CA VAL A 95 3.88 13.29 8.84
C VAL A 95 2.44 13.33 9.32
N SER A 96 2.19 14.17 10.33
CA SER A 96 0.85 14.49 10.81
C SER A 96 0.41 15.85 10.30
N GLU A 97 -0.82 15.92 9.80
CA GLU A 97 -1.43 17.13 9.27
C GLU A 97 -2.93 17.15 9.54
N THR A 98 -3.57 18.27 9.22
CA THR A 98 -5.02 18.41 9.26
C THR A 98 -5.54 18.75 7.88
N GLY A 99 -6.76 18.34 7.56
CA GLY A 99 -7.36 18.59 6.25
C GLY A 99 -8.81 18.13 6.17
N TRP A 100 -9.42 18.35 5.01
CA TRP A 100 -10.82 18.01 4.75
C TRP A 100 -11.04 17.06 3.57
N GLY A 101 -10.03 16.87 2.72
CA GLY A 101 -10.12 16.09 1.49
C GLY A 101 -9.12 14.95 1.42
N GLU A 102 -9.52 13.89 0.70
CA GLU A 102 -8.69 12.76 0.31
C GLU A 102 -7.90 13.11 -0.96
N PHE A 103 -6.63 12.70 -1.03
CA PHE A 103 -5.75 12.96 -2.18
C PHE A 103 -4.61 11.94 -2.23
N GLU A 104 -3.93 11.85 -3.37
CA GLU A 104 -2.76 10.97 -3.50
C GLU A 104 -1.50 11.62 -2.92
N ILE A 105 -0.85 10.92 -1.99
CA ILE A 105 0.45 11.25 -1.41
C ILE A 105 1.51 10.40 -2.11
N THR A 106 2.51 11.05 -2.70
CA THR A 106 3.70 10.36 -3.19
C THR A 106 4.70 10.18 -2.06
N ILE A 107 5.08 8.93 -1.77
CA ILE A 107 6.02 8.57 -0.70
C ILE A 107 7.32 8.08 -1.35
N ARG A 108 8.39 8.86 -1.24
CA ARG A 108 9.70 8.48 -1.79
C ARG A 108 10.66 8.07 -0.68
N ILE A 109 11.18 6.86 -0.75
CA ILE A 109 12.16 6.32 0.18
C ILE A 109 13.55 6.38 -0.44
N ASN A 110 14.44 7.11 0.21
CA ASN A 110 15.86 7.16 -0.11
C ASN A 110 16.64 6.25 0.85
N PHE A 111 17.49 5.39 0.29
CA PHE A 111 18.29 4.46 1.08
C PHE A 111 19.61 5.06 1.57
N VAL A 112 20.22 4.39 2.54
CA VAL A 112 21.59 4.69 3.01
C VAL A 112 22.61 4.57 1.88
N ALA A 113 23.74 5.27 1.99
CA ALA A 113 24.71 5.34 0.90
C ALA A 113 25.37 3.98 0.59
N GLU A 114 25.41 3.11 1.59
CA GLU A 114 25.93 1.76 1.57
C GLU A 114 25.13 0.85 0.63
N SER A 115 23.82 1.09 0.47
CA SER A 115 23.00 0.31 -0.45
C SER A 115 23.40 0.55 -1.91
N GLY A 116 23.76 1.80 -2.24
CA GLY A 116 23.93 2.29 -3.61
C GLY A 116 22.74 2.01 -4.52
N GLU A 117 21.55 1.86 -3.92
CA GLU A 117 20.30 1.65 -4.61
C GLU A 117 19.59 2.97 -4.89
N LYS A 118 18.79 2.99 -5.96
CA LYS A 118 17.95 4.15 -6.28
C LYS A 118 16.78 4.25 -5.31
N ALA A 119 16.25 5.45 -5.15
CA ALA A 119 15.05 5.66 -4.33
C ALA A 119 13.84 4.90 -4.90
N VAL A 120 13.03 4.33 -4.02
CA VAL A 120 11.74 3.71 -4.35
C VAL A 120 10.63 4.72 -4.10
N THR A 121 9.56 4.67 -4.89
CA THR A 121 8.41 5.57 -4.75
C THR A 121 7.13 4.75 -4.66
N PHE A 122 6.34 5.03 -3.62
CA PHE A 122 5.00 4.50 -3.42
C PHE A 122 3.97 5.62 -3.62
N TYR A 123 2.75 5.22 -3.96
CA TYR A 123 1.60 6.11 -4.11
C TYR A 123 0.53 5.65 -3.13
N HIS A 124 0.13 6.56 -2.24
CA HIS A 124 -0.87 6.28 -1.21
C HIS A 124 -2.04 7.24 -1.36
N HIS A 125 -3.26 6.71 -1.53
CA HIS A 125 -4.45 7.55 -1.47
C HIS A 125 -4.84 7.78 -0.01
N LEU A 126 -4.69 9.01 0.47
CA LEU A 126 -5.02 9.41 1.84
C LEU A 126 -6.50 9.13 2.11
N LYS A 127 -6.79 8.22 3.04
CA LYS A 127 -8.16 7.89 3.44
C LYS A 127 -8.55 8.64 4.71
N LEU A 128 -9.59 9.45 4.66
CA LEU A 128 -10.16 10.18 5.79
C LEU A 128 -11.46 9.56 6.28
N HIS A 129 -12.29 9.09 5.35
CA HIS A 129 -13.62 8.59 5.65
C HIS A 129 -13.63 7.07 5.85
N PRO A 130 -14.55 6.55 6.70
CA PRO A 130 -14.73 5.12 6.88
C PRO A 130 -14.91 4.38 5.55
N TRP A 131 -14.39 3.17 5.48
CA TRP A 131 -14.57 2.30 4.32
C TRP A 131 -16.03 1.85 4.21
N THR A 132 -16.60 1.98 3.02
CA THR A 132 -17.93 1.48 2.69
C THR A 132 -17.81 0.35 1.68
N ALA A 133 -18.67 -0.67 1.79
CA ALA A 133 -18.73 -1.72 0.79
C ALA A 133 -19.43 -1.19 -0.47
N ALA A 134 -18.88 -1.50 -1.64
CA ALA A 134 -19.52 -1.18 -2.91
C ALA A 134 -20.92 -1.80 -2.96
N GLY A 135 -21.94 -0.98 -3.25
CA GLY A 135 -23.34 -1.42 -3.30
C GLY A 135 -24.06 -1.52 -1.95
N SER A 136 -23.44 -1.12 -0.84
CA SER A 136 -24.09 -1.05 0.48
C SER A 136 -25.20 0.01 0.58
N GLY A 137 -25.19 1.00 -0.31
CA GLY A 137 -26.08 2.17 -0.24
C GLY A 137 -25.64 3.19 0.82
N GLU A 138 -24.55 2.93 1.55
CA GLU A 138 -23.96 3.90 2.47
C GLU A 138 -23.22 5.00 1.70
N PRO A 139 -23.29 6.26 2.16
CA PRO A 139 -22.57 7.35 1.51
C PRO A 139 -21.05 7.17 1.69
N GLU A 140 -20.30 7.32 0.60
CA GLU A 140 -18.83 7.27 0.62
C GLU A 140 -18.21 8.35 1.51
N ILE A 141 -18.86 9.51 1.58
CA ILE A 141 -18.54 10.61 2.49
C ILE A 141 -19.70 10.74 3.48
N PRO A 142 -19.60 10.12 4.67
CA PRO A 142 -20.62 10.24 5.70
C PRO A 142 -20.59 11.63 6.36
N SER A 143 -21.63 11.95 7.14
CA SER A 143 -21.63 13.16 7.96
C SER A 143 -20.48 13.13 8.99
N ILE A 144 -20.03 14.30 9.43
CA ILE A 144 -18.95 14.42 10.44
C ILE A 144 -19.30 13.63 11.71
N GLU A 145 -20.57 13.66 12.14
CA GLU A 145 -21.03 12.91 13.33
C GLU A 145 -20.95 11.40 13.12
N ALA A 146 -21.37 10.90 11.95
CA ALA A 146 -21.29 9.48 11.62
C ALA A 146 -19.82 9.02 11.49
N ALA A 147 -18.97 9.82 10.85
CA ALA A 147 -17.53 9.57 10.76
C ALA A 147 -16.87 9.54 12.15
N ALA A 148 -17.23 10.47 13.04
CA ALA A 148 -16.68 10.52 14.40
C ALA A 148 -17.06 9.27 15.21
N LYS A 149 -18.28 8.74 15.02
CA LYS A 149 -18.75 7.52 15.68
C LYS A 149 -18.06 6.25 15.16
N ALA A 150 -17.61 6.24 13.92
CA ALA A 150 -16.91 5.10 13.32
C ALA A 150 -15.49 4.90 13.89
N GLY A 151 -14.93 5.94 14.53
CA GLY A 151 -13.60 5.91 15.12
C GLY A 151 -12.47 6.16 14.10
N PRO A 152 -11.22 5.84 14.46
CA PRO A 152 -10.08 6.05 13.58
C PRO A 152 -10.19 5.24 12.29
N VAL A 153 -9.93 5.91 11.17
CA VAL A 153 -9.83 5.27 9.85
C VAL A 153 -8.40 4.80 9.66
N HIS A 154 -8.24 3.54 9.25
CA HIS A 154 -6.96 2.92 8.94
C HIS A 154 -6.92 2.54 7.46
N SER A 155 -5.89 3.01 6.75
CA SER A 155 -5.60 2.63 5.37
C SER A 155 -4.11 2.31 5.28
N TRP A 156 -3.77 1.03 5.38
CA TRP A 156 -2.39 0.55 5.41
C TRP A 156 -2.18 -0.52 4.35
N GLN A 157 -1.06 -0.43 3.65
CA GLN A 157 -0.63 -1.36 2.62
C GLN A 157 0.67 -2.02 3.07
N TYR A 158 0.77 -3.33 2.87
CA TYR A 158 1.98 -4.10 3.04
C TYR A 158 2.75 -4.16 1.72
N ASP A 159 4.06 -4.00 1.79
CA ASP A 159 4.96 -4.16 0.64
C ASP A 159 6.32 -4.69 1.10
N GLU A 160 7.11 -5.19 0.15
CA GLU A 160 8.46 -5.72 0.39
C GLU A 160 9.47 -5.00 -0.47
N ILE A 161 10.40 -4.29 0.16
CA ILE A 161 11.53 -3.69 -0.55
C ILE A 161 12.55 -4.78 -0.81
N VAL A 162 12.68 -5.20 -2.07
CA VAL A 162 13.59 -6.25 -2.51
C VAL A 162 14.91 -5.65 -2.98
N PHE A 163 16.02 -6.13 -2.40
CA PHE A 163 17.38 -5.80 -2.81
C PHE A 163 18.01 -7.01 -3.50
N SER A 164 18.19 -6.89 -4.82
CA SER A 164 18.83 -7.91 -5.65
C SER A 164 20.31 -7.58 -5.88
N ASP A 165 21.17 -8.59 -5.73
CA ASP A 165 22.62 -8.46 -5.82
C ASP A 165 23.19 -7.28 -4.99
N PRO A 166 22.87 -7.19 -3.68
CA PRO A 166 23.28 -6.06 -2.85
C PRO A 166 24.80 -5.98 -2.72
N TYR A 167 25.34 -4.78 -2.43
CA TYR A 167 26.74 -4.67 -2.02
C TYR A 167 27.00 -5.47 -0.73
N GLN A 168 28.18 -6.08 -0.63
CA GLN A 168 28.55 -6.90 0.54
C GLN A 168 28.41 -6.12 1.86
N VAL A 169 28.82 -4.85 1.89
CA VAL A 169 28.64 -4.00 3.08
C VAL A 169 27.17 -3.82 3.45
N PHE A 170 26.30 -3.62 2.47
CA PHE A 170 24.88 -3.43 2.71
C PHE A 170 24.21 -4.74 3.11
N LEU A 171 24.58 -5.85 2.47
CA LEU A 171 24.13 -7.18 2.88
C LEU A 171 24.48 -7.44 4.34
N ASN A 172 25.70 -7.12 4.79
CA ASN A 172 26.09 -7.27 6.19
C ASN A 172 25.22 -6.43 7.13
N ILE A 173 24.92 -5.17 6.76
CA ILE A 173 24.02 -4.29 7.52
C ILE A 173 22.63 -4.93 7.62
N LEU A 174 22.08 -5.40 6.50
CA LEU A 174 20.78 -6.06 6.47
C LEU A 174 20.80 -7.33 7.33
N THR A 175 21.76 -8.24 7.15
CA THR A 175 21.83 -9.49 7.93
C THR A 175 21.99 -9.26 9.43
N ALA A 176 22.64 -8.16 9.84
CA ALA A 176 22.73 -7.77 11.25
C ALA A 176 21.41 -7.27 11.86
N HIS A 177 20.42 -6.91 11.02
CA HIS A 177 19.10 -6.42 11.42
C HIS A 177 18.00 -7.26 10.73
N PRO A 178 17.79 -8.51 11.17
CA PRO A 178 16.70 -9.34 10.64
C PRO A 178 15.34 -8.71 11.01
N PRO A 179 14.35 -8.71 10.10
CA PRO A 179 13.03 -8.17 10.40
C PRO A 179 12.30 -9.02 11.44
N THR A 180 11.51 -8.38 12.29
CA THR A 180 10.62 -9.10 13.21
C THR A 180 9.56 -9.86 12.39
N PRO A 181 9.38 -11.17 12.60
CA PRO A 181 8.38 -11.95 11.87
C PRO A 181 6.96 -11.45 12.18
N LEU A 182 6.10 -11.43 11.15
CA LEU A 182 4.68 -11.21 11.34
C LEU A 182 4.07 -12.30 12.26
N PRO A 183 3.04 -11.98 13.06
CA PRO A 183 2.30 -12.98 13.82
C PRO A 183 1.72 -14.07 12.92
N LYS A 184 1.65 -15.31 13.42
CA LYS A 184 1.15 -16.45 12.65
C LYS A 184 -0.36 -16.40 12.40
N HIS A 185 -1.11 -15.94 13.40
CA HIS A 185 -2.57 -15.94 13.40
C HIS A 185 -3.08 -14.54 13.69
N ARG A 186 -4.30 -14.24 13.21
CA ARG A 186 -4.99 -12.99 13.52
C ARG A 186 -5.22 -12.82 15.03
N ARG A 187 -4.75 -11.71 15.59
CA ARG A 187 -4.95 -11.30 17.00
C ARG A 187 -5.70 -9.99 17.15
N ARG A 188 -5.77 -9.23 16.06
CA ARG A 188 -6.34 -7.90 15.91
C ARG A 188 -7.15 -7.84 14.60
N PRO A 189 -7.93 -6.77 14.36
CA PRO A 189 -8.56 -6.55 13.06
C PRO A 189 -7.54 -6.59 11.92
N VAL A 190 -8.02 -6.89 10.71
CA VAL A 190 -7.16 -6.90 9.51
C VAL A 190 -7.19 -5.54 8.81
N PRO A 191 -6.10 -5.09 8.18
CA PRO A 191 -6.15 -3.96 7.27
C PRO A 191 -7.18 -4.19 6.15
N PHE A 192 -8.04 -3.20 5.89
CA PHE A 192 -9.01 -3.31 4.80
C PHE A 192 -8.31 -3.35 3.44
N HIS A 193 -8.77 -4.23 2.56
CA HIS A 193 -8.23 -4.38 1.21
C HIS A 193 -9.32 -4.21 0.16
N THR A 194 -9.17 -3.20 -0.71
CA THR A 194 -10.17 -2.86 -1.73
C THR A 194 -10.40 -3.97 -2.77
N ALA A 195 -9.37 -4.76 -3.10
CA ALA A 195 -9.52 -5.91 -4.00
C ALA A 195 -10.10 -7.16 -3.29
N ASN A 196 -10.32 -7.09 -1.97
CA ASN A 196 -11.04 -8.09 -1.19
C ASN A 196 -12.10 -7.42 -0.29
N PRO A 197 -13.24 -6.95 -0.86
CA PRO A 197 -14.27 -6.27 -0.09
C PRO A 197 -14.82 -7.08 1.10
N ALA A 198 -14.72 -8.41 1.06
CA ALA A 198 -15.11 -9.28 2.17
C ALA A 198 -14.25 -9.05 3.45
N SER A 199 -13.09 -8.41 3.33
CA SER A 199 -12.25 -8.01 4.47
C SER A 199 -12.83 -6.87 5.30
N LEU A 200 -13.86 -6.16 4.82
CA LEU A 200 -14.39 -4.97 5.47
C LEU A 200 -14.85 -5.23 6.91
N GLU A 201 -15.65 -6.28 7.13
CA GLU A 201 -16.14 -6.60 8.48
C GLU A 201 -14.99 -6.97 9.43
N ALA A 202 -14.00 -7.72 8.96
CA ALA A 202 -12.82 -8.09 9.74
C ALA A 202 -11.87 -6.91 10.02
N SER A 203 -12.04 -5.79 9.31
CA SER A 203 -11.23 -4.58 9.49
C SER A 203 -11.78 -3.61 10.54
N LYS A 204 -13.03 -3.81 10.97
CA LYS A 204 -13.68 -2.95 11.96
C LYS A 204 -13.13 -3.23 13.37
N GLY A 205 -13.14 -2.20 14.21
CA GLY A 205 -13.04 -2.37 15.66
C GLY A 205 -11.61 -2.43 16.23
N GLY A 206 -10.75 -1.50 15.85
CA GLY A 206 -9.46 -1.28 16.51
C GLY A 206 -8.30 -1.10 15.54
N THR A 207 -7.09 -1.06 16.10
CA THR A 207 -5.85 -0.94 15.32
C THR A 207 -5.55 -2.25 14.60
N PRO A 208 -5.47 -2.26 13.26
CA PRO A 208 -5.27 -3.48 12.52
C PRO A 208 -3.81 -4.01 12.62
N GLU A 209 -3.61 -5.27 12.25
CA GLU A 209 -2.30 -5.92 12.22
C GLU A 209 -2.17 -6.85 11.01
N PHE A 210 -0.99 -6.86 10.38
CA PHE A 210 -0.65 -7.81 9.31
C PHE A 210 -0.14 -9.13 9.90
N THR A 211 -0.52 -10.26 9.29
CA THR A 211 -0.15 -11.61 9.77
C THR A 211 0.30 -12.52 8.63
N GLN A 212 1.03 -13.59 8.94
CA GLN A 212 1.44 -14.61 7.96
C GLN A 212 0.23 -15.37 7.39
N GLU A 213 -0.85 -15.49 8.17
CA GLU A 213 -2.12 -16.05 7.69
C GLU A 213 -2.68 -15.24 6.52
N MET A 214 -2.62 -13.90 6.59
CA MET A 214 -3.08 -13.03 5.51
C MET A 214 -2.23 -13.16 4.25
N GLU A 215 -0.91 -13.34 4.39
CA GLU A 215 -0.01 -13.60 3.26
C GLU A 215 -0.43 -14.87 2.51
N LYS A 216 -0.75 -15.94 3.25
CA LYS A 216 -1.22 -17.19 2.66
C LYS A 216 -2.57 -17.02 1.95
N GLU A 217 -3.53 -16.34 2.58
CA GLU A 217 -4.83 -16.06 1.97
C GLU A 217 -4.73 -15.20 0.70
N GLU A 218 -3.78 -14.26 0.68
CA GLU A 218 -3.46 -13.46 -0.50
C GLU A 218 -2.92 -14.31 -1.63
N ALA A 219 -1.94 -15.19 -1.33
CA ALA A 219 -1.37 -16.11 -2.29
C ALA A 219 -2.44 -17.03 -2.91
N ASP A 220 -3.29 -17.63 -2.08
CA ASP A 220 -4.39 -18.49 -2.52
C ASP A 220 -5.38 -17.70 -3.43
N ARG A 221 -5.65 -16.43 -3.11
CA ARG A 221 -6.52 -15.57 -3.92
C ARG A 221 -5.90 -15.25 -5.29
N LEU A 222 -4.60 -14.94 -5.32
CA LEU A 222 -3.87 -14.67 -6.55
C LEU A 222 -3.79 -15.91 -7.44
N GLU A 223 -3.55 -17.09 -6.87
CA GLU A 223 -3.53 -18.35 -7.61
C GLU A 223 -4.90 -18.63 -8.26
N LYS A 224 -5.99 -18.44 -7.50
CA LYS A 224 -7.35 -18.58 -8.02
C LYS A 224 -7.63 -17.59 -9.14
N ALA A 225 -7.25 -16.33 -8.98
CA ALA A 225 -7.42 -15.30 -10.00
C ALA A 225 -6.63 -15.63 -11.27
N LEU A 226 -5.38 -16.09 -11.14
CA LEU A 226 -4.55 -16.52 -12.27
C LEU A 226 -5.22 -17.65 -13.04
N LYS A 227 -5.77 -18.65 -12.35
CA LYS A 227 -6.49 -19.75 -12.99
C LYS A 227 -7.68 -19.25 -13.82
N THR A 228 -8.49 -18.35 -13.26
CA THR A 228 -9.62 -17.75 -13.98
C THR A 228 -9.15 -16.95 -15.21
N ILE A 229 -8.07 -16.18 -15.09
CA ILE A 229 -7.50 -15.43 -16.23
C ILE A 229 -7.05 -16.38 -17.34
N VAL A 230 -6.42 -17.50 -17.00
CA VAL A 230 -6.00 -18.50 -17.98
C VAL A 230 -7.21 -19.09 -18.70
N GLU A 231 -8.24 -19.50 -17.95
CA GLU A 231 -9.49 -20.03 -18.51
C GLU A 231 -10.18 -19.03 -19.45
N ASP A 232 -10.29 -17.76 -19.02
CA ASP A 232 -10.86 -16.69 -19.84
C ASP A 232 -10.01 -16.40 -21.08
N THR A 233 -8.68 -16.42 -20.96
CA THR A 233 -7.76 -16.24 -22.10
C THR A 233 -7.97 -17.32 -23.16
N HIS A 234 -8.12 -18.58 -22.73
CA HIS A 234 -8.43 -19.68 -23.64
C HIS A 234 -9.79 -19.51 -24.31
N LYS A 235 -10.82 -19.15 -23.53
CA LYS A 235 -12.17 -18.90 -24.04
C LYS A 235 -12.20 -17.78 -25.09
N TRP A 236 -11.53 -16.66 -24.82
CA TRP A 236 -11.50 -15.53 -25.74
C TRP A 236 -10.65 -15.80 -26.98
N ARG A 237 -9.54 -16.54 -26.86
CA ARG A 237 -8.77 -17.01 -28.03
C ARG A 237 -9.62 -17.87 -28.95
N ASN A 238 -10.37 -18.84 -28.40
CA ASN A 238 -11.22 -19.71 -29.21
C ASN A 238 -12.32 -18.91 -29.92
N LYS A 239 -12.97 -17.97 -29.22
CA LYS A 239 -13.98 -17.09 -29.80
C LYS A 239 -13.42 -16.17 -30.89
N LEU A 240 -12.18 -15.69 -30.72
CA LEU A 240 -11.49 -14.89 -31.73
C LEU A 240 -11.27 -15.70 -33.01
N ILE A 241 -10.75 -16.93 -32.89
CA ILE A 241 -10.52 -17.83 -34.02
C ILE A 241 -11.83 -18.13 -34.77
N GLU A 242 -12.91 -18.42 -34.04
CA GLU A 242 -14.23 -18.66 -34.63
C GLU A 242 -14.72 -17.45 -35.44
N LYS A 243 -14.61 -16.25 -34.86
CA LYS A 243 -15.05 -15.01 -35.51
C LYS A 243 -14.17 -14.61 -36.70
N GLU A 244 -12.88 -14.90 -36.65
CA GLU A 244 -11.98 -14.68 -37.78
C GLU A 244 -12.31 -15.63 -38.95
N ASN A 245 -12.60 -16.90 -38.65
CA ASN A 245 -13.07 -17.85 -39.66
C ASN A 245 -14.40 -17.43 -40.29
N GLU A 246 -15.36 -17.00 -39.47
CA GLU A 246 -16.66 -16.49 -39.94
C GLU A 246 -16.48 -15.24 -40.81
N SER A 247 -15.66 -14.28 -40.37
CA SER A 247 -15.37 -13.06 -41.12
C SER A 247 -14.74 -13.37 -42.48
N ASN A 248 -13.78 -14.29 -42.52
CA ASN A 248 -13.13 -14.71 -43.76
C ASN A 248 -14.10 -15.41 -44.72
N ARG A 249 -15.07 -16.20 -44.19
CA ARG A 249 -16.12 -16.80 -45.01
C ARG A 249 -17.02 -15.73 -45.64
N LEU A 250 -17.53 -14.80 -44.84
CA LEU A 250 -18.42 -13.74 -45.31
C LEU A 250 -17.75 -12.81 -46.31
N LYS A 251 -16.45 -12.51 -46.15
CA LYS A 251 -15.68 -11.72 -47.13
C LYS A 251 -15.62 -12.40 -48.49
N LYS A 252 -15.36 -13.72 -48.52
CA LYS A 252 -15.34 -14.50 -49.77
C LYS A 252 -16.71 -14.53 -50.47
N GLU A 253 -17.78 -14.69 -49.70
CA GLU A 253 -19.16 -14.65 -50.22
C GLU A 253 -19.49 -13.28 -50.81
N LEU A 254 -19.09 -12.19 -50.14
CA LEU A 254 -19.28 -10.83 -50.64
C LEU A 254 -18.48 -10.55 -51.93
N GLU A 255 -17.21 -10.97 -51.98
CA GLU A 255 -16.38 -10.83 -53.19
C GLU A 255 -16.97 -11.58 -54.38
N ALA A 256 -17.49 -12.79 -54.16
CA ALA A 256 -18.16 -13.57 -55.19
C ALA A 256 -19.44 -12.89 -55.70
N ALA A 257 -20.25 -12.32 -54.80
CA ALA A 257 -21.47 -11.60 -55.17
C ALA A 257 -21.22 -10.28 -55.91
N LEU A 258 -20.07 -9.64 -55.72
CA LEU A 258 -19.66 -8.42 -56.44
C LEU A 258 -19.11 -8.72 -57.85
N GLN A 259 -18.72 -9.96 -58.12
CA GLN A 259 -18.19 -10.41 -59.41
C GLN A 259 -19.26 -11.02 -60.33
N SER A 260 -20.47 -11.29 -59.82
CA SER A 260 -21.65 -11.76 -60.55
C SER A 260 -22.55 -10.61 -60.98
#